data_AF-A0AA36NEF2-F1
#
_entry.id   AF-A0AA36NEF2-F1
#
_cell.length_a   1.000
_cell.length_b   1.000
_cell.length_c   1.000
_cell.angle_alpha   90.00
_cell.angle_beta   90.00
_cell.angle_gamma   90.00
#
_symmetry.space_group_name_H-M   'P 1'
#
loop_
_entity.id
_entity.type
_entity.pdbx_description
1 polymer ?
#
loop_
_entity_poly.entity_id
_entity_poly.type
_entity_poly.pdbx_seq_one_letter_code
_entity_poly.pdbx_strand_id
1 'polypeptide(L)'
;MTTGVSSWRQLSLGSLATSSGGLPTILTEKSPRKVPEDHTVRECAEPEPAPSPDQRSLDQRSLPTQPMDLCFARAGPVQPALVLSIPGMPGRVGTSGSAYSCDSEELRPDSREYRELWEAVLEGNLAQLEDLLARGLLNGRLCDVNGHSIFWNALAHQQVQVAMFLLHRFPPGGPRGIDLSEVHAKRGDTLLHLCVYLHHFSAPAAELFQSLFGSRPGWDAESLQAYRCRGNAELETVAHCAAARLNFWVLRFLAARELPLLFLRNRYGLTAVEVLLQKLQDANVSCPLLATLPLSEAEMARPAWTDFTAYLPGRSQSFADLELEVQDETSGSCRVRAHRAILAAASGVLHQQLLDLPAGRPLLIDPLCCRSRKVLEMALTFLYCSQLSCDFAEDGFRLWQLLCLCATFHLPEPLWRFAKSAMLRTLGNPEFAAVAAVALEAREEIHLSGPEVCFVAHALLRSPEAALRKWPTEQQRQAEIDVTVALEAPEADM
;
A
#
# COMPACT_ATOMS: atom_id res chain seq x y z
N MET A 1 9.40 32.08 19.87
CA MET A 1 9.42 31.34 18.58
C MET A 1 8.70 30.04 18.82
N THR A 2 7.49 29.88 18.30
CA THR A 2 6.74 28.62 18.37
C THR A 2 7.33 27.66 17.34
N THR A 3 8.10 26.68 17.80
CA THR A 3 8.53 25.56 16.96
C THR A 3 7.27 24.80 16.56
N GLY A 4 6.92 24.85 15.28
CA GLY A 4 5.85 24.02 14.74
C GLY A 4 6.21 22.56 15.02
N VAL A 5 5.45 21.91 15.89
CA VAL A 5 5.61 20.48 16.15
C VAL A 5 5.26 19.77 14.85
N SER A 6 6.27 19.15 14.24
CA SER A 6 6.14 18.46 12.96
C SER A 6 5.19 17.28 13.11
N SER A 7 4.16 17.20 12.25
CA SER A 7 3.02 16.25 12.31
C SER A 7 3.42 14.79 12.49
N TRP A 8 4.58 14.36 11.99
CA TRP A 8 5.06 12.99 12.15
C TRP A 8 5.51 12.62 13.57
N ARG A 9 5.80 13.62 14.42
CA ARG A 9 6.10 13.38 15.84
C ARG A 9 4.88 12.83 16.59
N GLN A 10 3.67 12.96 16.04
CA GLN A 10 2.49 12.27 16.58
C GLN A 10 2.40 10.80 16.13
N LEU A 11 3.18 10.39 15.12
CA LEU A 11 3.06 9.06 14.51
C LEU A 11 3.91 7.99 15.21
N SER A 12 4.84 8.36 16.11
CA SER A 12 5.83 7.44 16.72
C SER A 12 5.61 7.12 18.22
N LEU A 13 4.61 7.69 18.91
CA LEU A 13 4.31 7.36 20.32
C LEU A 13 2.81 7.34 20.57
N GLY A 14 2.39 6.22 21.12
CA GLY A 14 1.68 6.32 22.37
C GLY A 14 2.51 7.09 23.44
N SER A 15 2.09 8.32 23.80
CA SER A 15 2.16 9.01 25.14
C SER A 15 3.21 10.14 25.20
N LEU A 16 3.01 11.44 25.58
CA LEU A 16 1.94 12.21 26.26
C LEU A 16 2.23 13.77 26.25
N ALA A 17 1.18 14.62 26.33
CA ALA A 17 1.01 16.02 26.89
C ALA A 17 1.82 17.27 26.41
N THR A 18 1.33 18.54 26.28
CA THR A 18 0.01 19.24 26.44
C THR A 18 -0.02 20.66 25.80
N SER A 19 -1.24 21.08 25.38
CA SER A 19 -1.79 22.47 25.26
C SER A 19 -1.45 23.34 24.02
N SER A 20 -2.31 24.24 23.51
CA SER A 20 -3.76 24.39 23.44
C SER A 20 -4.03 25.58 22.47
N GLY A 21 -5.10 25.51 21.67
CA GLY A 21 -5.78 26.70 21.13
C GLY A 21 -5.53 27.11 19.66
N GLY A 22 -6.62 27.17 18.90
CA GLY A 22 -6.83 28.19 17.87
C GLY A 22 -6.66 27.77 16.41
N LEU A 23 -7.78 27.45 15.75
CA LEU A 23 -7.88 27.49 14.28
C LEU A 23 -7.67 28.93 13.80
N PRO A 24 -6.96 29.11 12.67
CA PRO A 24 -7.53 29.95 11.65
C PRO A 24 -7.46 29.33 10.24
N THR A 25 -8.58 29.50 9.54
CA THR A 25 -8.76 29.42 8.10
C THR A 25 -7.74 30.30 7.38
N ILE A 26 -6.95 29.75 6.44
CA ILE A 26 -6.20 30.55 5.47
C ILE A 26 -6.39 30.01 4.05
N LEU A 27 -6.83 30.96 3.21
CA LEU A 27 -7.02 30.93 1.77
C LEU A 27 -5.72 30.58 1.05
N THR A 28 -5.80 29.70 0.04
CA THR A 28 -4.71 29.47 -0.90
C THR A 28 -4.90 30.35 -2.13
N GLU A 29 -4.22 31.50 -2.16
CA GLU A 29 -3.93 32.21 -3.41
C GLU A 29 -2.83 31.45 -4.16
N LYS A 30 -3.16 30.94 -5.35
CA LYS A 30 -2.20 30.39 -6.31
C LYS A 30 -1.68 31.50 -7.23
N SER A 31 -0.40 31.84 -7.10
CA SER A 31 0.35 32.51 -8.17
C SER A 31 0.97 31.46 -9.11
N PRO A 32 0.94 31.67 -10.44
CA PRO A 32 1.42 30.68 -11.41
C PRO A 32 2.93 30.79 -11.62
N ARG A 33 3.65 29.68 -11.44
CA ARG A 33 5.01 29.53 -11.97
C ARG A 33 4.94 28.97 -13.39
N LYS A 34 5.50 29.74 -14.33
CA LYS A 34 5.84 29.30 -15.69
C LYS A 34 6.89 28.19 -15.63
N VAL A 35 6.63 27.08 -16.32
CA VAL A 35 7.61 26.03 -16.64
C VAL A 35 7.93 26.18 -18.14
N PRO A 36 9.20 26.02 -18.56
CA PRO A 36 9.56 26.04 -19.98
C PRO A 36 9.21 24.71 -20.64
N GLU A 37 8.54 24.78 -21.79
CA GLU A 37 8.30 23.67 -22.70
C GLU A 37 9.60 23.37 -23.47
N ASP A 38 10.18 22.18 -23.28
CA ASP A 38 10.87 21.50 -24.37
C ASP A 38 11.06 20.01 -24.04
N HIS A 39 10.16 19.15 -24.52
CA HIS A 39 10.40 17.71 -24.61
C HIS A 39 9.75 17.15 -25.88
N THR A 40 10.62 16.80 -26.82
CA THR A 40 10.36 15.93 -27.96
C THR A 40 9.81 14.59 -27.47
N VAL A 41 8.53 14.35 -27.75
CA VAL A 41 7.85 13.07 -27.50
C VAL A 41 8.42 12.04 -28.47
N ARG A 42 9.07 11.02 -27.91
CA ARG A 42 9.47 9.81 -28.63
C ARG A 42 8.25 8.88 -28.62
N GLU A 43 7.66 8.64 -29.79
CA GLU A 43 6.57 7.68 -29.97
C GLU A 43 7.03 6.29 -29.51
N CYS A 44 6.42 5.78 -28.44
CA CYS A 44 6.52 4.38 -28.06
C CYS A 44 5.69 3.56 -29.05
N ALA A 45 6.31 2.53 -29.64
CA ALA A 45 5.65 1.58 -30.52
C ALA A 45 4.40 0.96 -29.85
N GLU A 46 3.32 0.87 -30.61
CA GLU A 46 2.06 0.24 -30.20
C GLU A 46 2.29 -1.23 -29.78
N PRO A 47 1.73 -1.68 -28.65
CA PRO A 47 1.73 -3.10 -28.31
C PRO A 47 0.78 -3.86 -29.24
N GLU A 48 1.22 -5.02 -29.73
CA GLU A 48 0.41 -5.92 -30.55
C GLU A 48 -0.93 -6.27 -29.88
N PRO A 49 -2.03 -6.36 -30.64
CA PRO A 49 -3.33 -6.74 -30.11
C PRO A 49 -3.29 -8.16 -29.54
N ALA A 50 -4.00 -8.37 -28.42
CA ALA A 50 -4.16 -9.70 -27.86
C ALA A 50 -4.81 -10.64 -28.89
N PRO A 51 -4.39 -11.92 -28.97
CA PRO A 51 -4.93 -12.85 -29.94
C PRO A 51 -6.44 -13.08 -29.73
N SER A 52 -7.18 -13.11 -30.84
CA SER A 52 -8.60 -13.46 -30.86
C SER A 52 -8.86 -14.82 -30.19
N PRO A 53 -10.02 -14.99 -29.53
CA PRO A 53 -10.28 -16.07 -28.57
C PRO A 53 -10.29 -17.51 -29.15
N ASP A 54 -10.23 -17.71 -30.46
CA ASP A 54 -10.39 -19.03 -31.11
C ASP A 54 -9.13 -19.59 -31.78
N GLN A 55 -7.96 -18.97 -31.61
CA GLN A 55 -6.72 -19.47 -32.23
C GLN A 55 -5.61 -19.74 -31.21
N ARG A 56 -5.67 -20.90 -30.55
CA ARG A 56 -4.47 -21.56 -30.01
C ARG A 56 -4.50 -23.03 -30.44
N SER A 57 -3.87 -23.31 -31.59
CA SER A 57 -3.45 -24.66 -31.95
C SER A 57 -2.32 -25.11 -31.02
N LEU A 58 -2.42 -26.37 -30.60
CA LEU A 58 -1.43 -27.11 -29.83
C LEU A 58 -0.09 -27.16 -30.58
N ASP A 59 0.90 -26.41 -30.14
CA ASP A 59 2.31 -26.69 -30.42
C ASP A 59 3.08 -26.78 -29.10
N GLN A 60 3.07 -27.99 -28.52
CA GLN A 60 4.01 -28.38 -27.48
C GLN A 60 5.37 -28.62 -28.14
N ARG A 61 6.24 -27.60 -28.14
CA ARG A 61 7.68 -27.81 -28.27
C ARG A 61 8.34 -27.72 -26.90
N SER A 62 8.86 -28.87 -26.50
CA SER A 62 9.74 -29.10 -25.35
C SER A 62 10.95 -28.15 -25.40
N LEU A 63 11.12 -27.34 -24.35
CA LEU A 63 12.34 -26.61 -24.04
C LEU A 63 13.07 -27.28 -22.88
N PRO A 64 14.41 -27.17 -22.83
CA PRO A 64 15.25 -27.99 -21.98
C PRO A 64 15.24 -27.53 -20.52
N THR A 65 15.11 -28.50 -19.61
CA THR A 65 15.27 -28.33 -18.17
C THR A 65 16.75 -28.00 -17.88
N GLN A 66 17.04 -26.74 -17.54
CA GLN A 66 18.24 -26.40 -16.77
C GLN A 66 17.84 -26.05 -15.33
N PRO A 67 18.53 -26.58 -14.31
CA PRO A 67 18.26 -26.24 -12.93
C PRO A 67 18.85 -24.86 -12.62
N MET A 68 17.99 -23.87 -12.39
CA MET A 68 18.37 -22.65 -11.68
C MET A 68 18.29 -22.96 -10.18
N ASP A 69 19.45 -23.03 -9.52
CA ASP A 69 19.58 -23.05 -8.06
C ASP A 69 19.10 -21.70 -7.49
N LEU A 70 17.79 -21.61 -7.25
CA LEU A 70 17.22 -20.60 -6.38
C LEU A 70 17.18 -21.17 -4.96
N CYS A 71 18.05 -20.67 -4.09
CA CYS A 71 17.97 -20.89 -2.65
C CYS A 71 16.66 -20.29 -2.10
N PHE A 72 15.57 -21.03 -2.22
CA PHE A 72 14.36 -20.78 -1.44
C PHE A 72 14.63 -21.23 -0.01
N ALA A 73 14.60 -20.26 0.91
CA ALA A 73 14.49 -20.54 2.33
C ALA A 73 13.31 -21.50 2.56
N ARG A 74 13.60 -22.59 3.26
CA ARG A 74 12.71 -23.69 3.60
C ARG A 74 11.39 -23.13 4.15
N ALA A 75 10.31 -23.27 3.38
CA ALA A 75 8.98 -22.90 3.83
C ALA A 75 8.67 -23.66 5.13
N GLY A 76 8.39 -22.91 6.20
CA GLY A 76 7.83 -23.46 7.43
C GLY A 76 6.47 -24.13 7.17
N PRO A 77 5.92 -24.85 8.16
CA PRO A 77 4.63 -25.52 8.00
C PRO A 77 3.58 -24.51 7.53
N VAL A 78 3.00 -24.78 6.35
CA VAL A 78 1.88 -24.03 5.77
C VAL A 78 0.78 -24.02 6.83
N GLN A 79 0.55 -22.86 7.45
CA GLN A 79 -0.67 -22.65 8.22
C GLN A 79 -1.84 -22.94 7.28
N PRO A 80 -2.89 -23.65 7.71
CA PRO A 80 -4.05 -23.88 6.86
C PRO A 80 -4.54 -22.50 6.41
N ALA A 81 -4.51 -22.26 5.10
CA ALA A 81 -5.13 -21.08 4.53
C ALA A 81 -6.52 -20.99 5.16
N LEU A 82 -6.90 -19.79 5.61
CA LEU A 82 -8.29 -19.46 5.82
C LEU A 82 -8.97 -19.69 4.47
N VAL A 83 -9.41 -20.93 4.24
CA VAL A 83 -10.44 -21.26 3.28
C VAL A 83 -11.62 -20.51 3.84
N LEU A 84 -11.81 -19.29 3.35
CA LEU A 84 -13.10 -18.66 3.36
C LEU A 84 -13.97 -19.65 2.61
N SER A 85 -14.59 -20.57 3.36
CA SER A 85 -15.78 -21.27 2.93
C SER A 85 -16.73 -20.16 2.56
N ILE A 86 -16.75 -19.81 1.26
CA ILE A 86 -17.74 -18.90 0.72
C ILE A 86 -19.04 -19.56 1.15
N PRO A 87 -19.84 -18.95 2.06
CA PRO A 87 -21.13 -19.51 2.40
C PRO A 87 -21.81 -19.72 1.06
N GLY A 88 -22.20 -20.97 0.79
CA GLY A 88 -22.91 -21.28 -0.45
C GLY A 88 -24.06 -20.30 -0.52
N MET A 89 -23.93 -19.30 -1.41
CA MET A 89 -25.01 -18.36 -1.72
C MET A 89 -26.27 -19.21 -1.78
N PRO A 90 -27.30 -18.89 -0.97
CA PRO A 90 -28.41 -19.79 -0.68
C PRO A 90 -28.76 -20.53 -1.95
N GLY A 91 -28.37 -21.81 -1.96
CA GLY A 91 -28.36 -22.62 -3.15
C GLY A 91 -29.71 -22.43 -3.79
N ARG A 92 -29.71 -22.12 -5.09
CA ARG A 92 -30.88 -21.90 -5.94
C ARG A 92 -31.88 -23.04 -5.66
N VAL A 93 -32.73 -22.86 -4.64
CA VAL A 93 -33.87 -23.72 -4.37
C VAL A 93 -34.66 -23.61 -5.64
N GLY A 94 -34.93 -24.77 -6.25
CA GLY A 94 -35.46 -24.89 -7.59
C GLY A 94 -36.46 -23.78 -7.88
N THR A 95 -36.29 -23.15 -9.03
CA THR A 95 -37.22 -22.18 -9.60
C THR A 95 -38.61 -22.82 -9.72
N SER A 96 -39.35 -22.86 -8.62
CA SER A 96 -40.81 -22.83 -8.63
C SER A 96 -41.16 -21.44 -9.12
N GLY A 97 -41.72 -21.40 -10.33
CA GLY A 97 -42.02 -20.19 -11.08
C GLY A 97 -42.75 -19.15 -10.23
N SER A 98 -42.03 -18.10 -9.84
CA SER A 98 -42.65 -16.83 -9.53
C SER A 98 -43.05 -16.22 -10.88
N ALA A 99 -44.30 -16.45 -11.25
CA ALA A 99 -44.94 -15.95 -12.45
C ALA A 99 -45.10 -14.42 -12.36
N TYR A 100 -44.00 -13.68 -12.54
CA TYR A 100 -44.08 -12.33 -13.04
C TYR A 100 -44.27 -12.43 -14.56
N SER A 101 -45.53 -12.56 -14.99
CA SER A 101 -45.93 -12.40 -16.40
C SER A 101 -45.72 -10.94 -16.78
N CYS A 102 -44.48 -10.56 -17.09
CA CYS A 102 -44.24 -9.42 -17.95
C CYS A 102 -44.58 -9.90 -19.35
N ASP A 103 -45.75 -9.53 -19.86
CA ASP A 103 -46.19 -9.72 -21.25
C ASP A 103 -45.34 -8.87 -22.22
N SER A 104 -44.02 -8.95 -22.10
CA SER A 104 -43.08 -8.39 -23.06
C SER A 104 -42.93 -9.45 -24.13
N GLU A 105 -43.33 -9.15 -25.37
CA GLU A 105 -43.11 -10.05 -26.51
C GLU A 105 -41.63 -10.46 -26.51
N GLU A 106 -41.36 -11.72 -26.16
CA GLU A 106 -40.00 -12.24 -26.17
C GLU A 106 -39.46 -12.16 -27.60
N LEU A 107 -38.39 -11.39 -27.79
CA LEU A 107 -37.68 -11.30 -29.06
C LEU A 107 -37.26 -12.71 -29.49
N ARG A 108 -37.86 -13.20 -30.59
CA ARG A 108 -37.50 -14.51 -31.13
C ARG A 108 -36.07 -14.44 -31.67
N PRO A 109 -35.20 -15.43 -31.38
CA PRO A 109 -33.82 -15.45 -31.87
C PRO A 109 -33.69 -15.29 -33.40
N ASP A 110 -34.66 -15.77 -34.17
CA ASP A 110 -34.65 -15.69 -35.64
C ASP A 110 -35.18 -14.36 -36.20
N SER A 111 -35.67 -13.47 -35.33
CA SER A 111 -36.23 -12.18 -35.76
C SER A 111 -35.12 -11.25 -36.30
N ARG A 112 -35.54 -10.30 -37.14
CA ARG A 112 -34.64 -9.27 -37.65
C ARG A 112 -34.21 -8.34 -36.52
N GLU A 113 -35.13 -7.99 -35.64
CA GLU A 113 -34.93 -7.13 -34.48
C GLU A 113 -33.92 -7.72 -33.50
N TYR A 114 -33.94 -9.05 -33.28
CA TYR A 114 -32.94 -9.72 -32.45
C TYR A 114 -31.53 -9.56 -33.04
N ARG A 115 -31.37 -9.74 -34.35
CA ARG A 115 -30.08 -9.54 -35.03
C ARG A 115 -29.61 -8.09 -34.94
N GLU A 116 -30.50 -7.14 -35.23
CA GLU A 116 -30.22 -5.70 -35.14
C GLU A 116 -29.81 -5.28 -33.73
N LEU A 117 -30.43 -5.86 -32.69
CA LEU A 117 -30.06 -5.62 -31.30
C LEU A 117 -28.61 -6.05 -31.01
N TRP A 118 -28.26 -7.29 -31.33
CA TRP A 118 -26.93 -7.80 -31.00
C TRP A 118 -25.85 -7.15 -31.84
N GLU A 119 -26.09 -6.89 -33.12
CA GLU A 119 -25.20 -6.10 -33.97
C GLU A 119 -24.92 -4.73 -33.35
N ALA A 120 -25.96 -4.01 -32.90
CA ALA A 120 -25.81 -2.72 -32.22
C ALA A 120 -24.97 -2.82 -30.94
N VAL A 121 -25.13 -3.88 -30.15
CA VAL A 121 -24.31 -4.12 -28.94
C VAL A 121 -22.87 -4.41 -29.28
N LEU A 122 -22.61 -5.21 -30.33
CA LEU A 122 -21.26 -5.60 -30.76
C LEU A 122 -20.50 -4.42 -31.37
N GLU A 123 -21.18 -3.57 -32.15
CA GLU A 123 -20.61 -2.41 -32.83
C GLU A 123 -20.51 -1.17 -31.95
N GLY A 124 -21.22 -1.14 -30.80
CA GLY A 124 -21.25 0.04 -29.94
C GLY A 124 -22.26 1.11 -30.39
N ASN A 125 -23.26 0.77 -31.19
CA ASN A 125 -24.23 1.71 -31.76
C ASN A 125 -25.30 2.14 -30.75
N LEU A 126 -24.97 3.13 -29.93
CA LEU A 126 -25.87 3.66 -28.89
C LEU A 126 -27.20 4.18 -29.44
N ALA A 127 -27.21 4.85 -30.59
CA ALA A 127 -28.42 5.44 -31.15
C ALA A 127 -29.47 4.36 -31.49
N GLN A 128 -29.01 3.23 -32.03
CA GLN A 128 -29.89 2.09 -32.31
C GLN A 128 -30.39 1.42 -31.03
N LEU A 129 -29.56 1.32 -29.99
CA LEU A 129 -30.00 0.80 -28.68
C LEU A 129 -31.03 1.70 -28.00
N GLU A 130 -30.92 3.02 -28.18
CA GLU A 130 -31.93 3.97 -27.70
C GLU A 130 -33.27 3.83 -28.43
N ASP A 131 -33.26 3.61 -29.75
CA ASP A 131 -34.48 3.32 -30.53
C ASP A 131 -35.13 2.00 -30.05
N LEU A 132 -34.34 0.94 -29.91
CA LEU A 132 -34.82 -0.36 -29.40
C LEU A 132 -35.37 -0.25 -27.97
N LEU A 133 -34.77 0.59 -27.12
CA LEU A 133 -35.29 0.91 -25.80
C LEU A 133 -36.63 1.65 -25.87
N ALA A 134 -36.76 2.66 -26.75
CA ALA A 134 -37.99 3.42 -26.93
C ALA A 134 -39.15 2.54 -27.42
N ARG A 135 -38.83 1.52 -28.23
CA ARG A 135 -39.78 0.48 -28.69
C ARG A 135 -40.11 -0.58 -27.63
N GLY A 136 -39.48 -0.53 -26.45
CA GLY A 136 -39.70 -1.48 -25.37
C GLY A 136 -39.06 -2.86 -25.60
N LEU A 137 -38.13 -2.97 -26.55
CA LEU A 137 -37.47 -4.22 -26.94
C LEU A 137 -36.19 -4.49 -26.15
N LEU A 138 -35.70 -3.51 -25.37
CA LEU A 138 -34.47 -3.60 -24.60
C LEU A 138 -34.73 -3.88 -23.12
N ASN A 139 -33.98 -4.81 -22.54
CA ASN A 139 -33.98 -5.13 -21.11
C ASN A 139 -32.55 -5.57 -20.69
N GLY A 140 -32.10 -5.16 -19.49
CA GLY A 140 -30.79 -5.53 -18.95
C GLY A 140 -30.60 -7.03 -18.69
N ARG A 141 -31.68 -7.83 -18.69
CA ARG A 141 -31.64 -9.30 -18.55
C ARG A 141 -31.76 -10.07 -19.86
N LEU A 142 -31.76 -9.39 -21.02
CA LEU A 142 -31.77 -10.09 -22.30
C LEU A 142 -30.48 -10.90 -22.43
N CYS A 143 -30.63 -12.18 -22.75
CA CYS A 143 -29.51 -13.08 -23.00
C CYS A 143 -29.40 -13.42 -24.49
N ASP A 144 -28.18 -13.60 -24.96
CA ASP A 144 -27.92 -14.17 -26.27
C ASP A 144 -28.25 -15.69 -26.29
N VAL A 145 -28.04 -16.33 -27.43
CA VAL A 145 -28.20 -17.79 -27.57
C VAL A 145 -27.25 -18.62 -26.70
N ASN A 146 -26.16 -18.00 -26.21
CA ASN A 146 -25.18 -18.63 -25.33
C ASN A 146 -25.52 -18.43 -23.84
N GLY A 147 -26.58 -17.68 -23.54
CA GLY A 147 -26.99 -17.34 -22.18
C GLY A 147 -26.24 -16.16 -21.56
N HIS A 148 -25.42 -15.44 -22.31
CA HIS A 148 -24.74 -14.22 -21.83
C HIS A 148 -25.68 -13.03 -21.91
N SER A 149 -25.74 -12.24 -20.85
CA SER A 149 -26.55 -11.02 -20.84
C SER A 149 -26.06 -9.99 -21.86
N ILE A 150 -26.94 -9.07 -22.21
CA ILE A 150 -26.61 -7.93 -23.04
C ILE A 150 -25.48 -7.08 -22.46
N PHE A 151 -25.45 -6.97 -21.13
CA PHE A 151 -24.40 -6.24 -20.43
C PHE A 151 -23.06 -6.98 -20.47
N TRP A 152 -23.08 -8.31 -20.31
CA TRP A 152 -21.92 -9.17 -20.49
C TRP A 152 -21.32 -9.01 -21.89
N ASN A 153 -22.15 -9.09 -22.93
CA ASN A 153 -21.71 -8.94 -24.32
C ASN A 153 -21.13 -7.55 -24.59
N ALA A 154 -21.74 -6.48 -24.06
CA ALA A 154 -21.17 -5.13 -24.18
C ALA A 154 -19.76 -5.04 -23.58
N LEU A 155 -19.51 -5.63 -22.41
CA LEU A 155 -18.18 -5.67 -21.79
C LEU A 155 -17.20 -6.56 -22.56
N ALA A 156 -17.62 -7.76 -22.95
CA ALA A 156 -16.78 -8.71 -23.68
C ALA A 156 -16.29 -8.13 -25.02
N HIS A 157 -17.14 -7.34 -25.69
CA HIS A 157 -16.85 -6.66 -26.94
C HIS A 157 -16.30 -5.24 -26.78
N GLN A 158 -15.81 -4.87 -25.58
CA GLN A 158 -15.10 -3.62 -25.33
C GLN A 158 -15.96 -2.34 -25.49
N GLN A 159 -17.28 -2.49 -25.51
CA GLN A 159 -18.23 -1.40 -25.72
C GLN A 159 -18.59 -0.71 -24.39
N VAL A 160 -17.62 0.00 -23.82
CA VAL A 160 -17.74 0.66 -22.50
C VAL A 160 -18.91 1.63 -22.44
N GLN A 161 -19.16 2.39 -23.52
CA GLN A 161 -20.26 3.36 -23.57
C GLN A 161 -21.63 2.66 -23.58
N VAL A 162 -21.75 1.54 -24.30
CA VAL A 162 -22.96 0.71 -24.28
C VAL A 162 -23.18 0.11 -22.90
N ALA A 163 -22.14 -0.43 -22.27
CA ALA A 163 -22.25 -0.97 -20.91
C ALA A 163 -22.69 0.13 -19.92
N MET A 164 -22.10 1.33 -19.98
CA MET A 164 -22.51 2.47 -19.17
C MET A 164 -23.98 2.83 -19.42
N PHE A 165 -24.41 2.95 -20.68
CA PHE A 165 -25.81 3.21 -21.04
C PHE A 165 -26.75 2.17 -20.43
N LEU A 166 -26.45 0.87 -20.60
CA LEU A 166 -27.23 -0.23 -20.03
C LEU A 166 -27.28 -0.15 -18.50
N LEU A 167 -26.17 0.17 -17.83
CA LEU A 167 -26.12 0.28 -16.38
C LEU A 167 -27.00 1.39 -15.81
N HIS A 168 -27.08 2.51 -16.51
CA HIS A 168 -27.94 3.63 -16.12
C HIS A 168 -29.42 3.35 -16.37
N ARG A 169 -29.76 2.70 -17.48
CA ARG A 169 -31.14 2.39 -17.84
C ARG A 169 -31.71 1.19 -17.09
N PHE A 170 -30.87 0.22 -16.74
CA PHE A 170 -31.25 -1.03 -16.11
C PHE A 170 -30.45 -1.27 -14.82
N PRO A 171 -30.69 -0.46 -13.77
CA PRO A 171 -29.92 -0.55 -12.54
C PRO A 171 -30.01 -1.96 -11.91
N PRO A 172 -28.91 -2.48 -11.35
CA PRO A 172 -28.89 -3.78 -10.67
C PRO A 172 -29.95 -3.90 -9.57
N GLY A 173 -30.47 -5.12 -9.37
CA GLY A 173 -31.50 -5.41 -8.37
C GLY A 173 -32.94 -5.12 -8.83
N GLY A 174 -33.12 -4.39 -9.94
CA GLY A 174 -34.43 -4.21 -10.55
C GLY A 174 -34.96 -5.48 -11.26
N PRO A 175 -36.27 -5.56 -11.54
CA PRO A 175 -36.88 -6.68 -12.26
C PRO A 175 -36.35 -6.83 -13.70
N ARG A 176 -36.03 -5.70 -14.34
CA ARG A 176 -35.35 -5.60 -15.63
C ARG A 176 -33.88 -5.19 -15.50
N GLY A 177 -33.36 -5.22 -14.28
CA GLY A 177 -32.01 -4.77 -13.94
C GLY A 177 -30.95 -5.80 -14.35
N ILE A 178 -29.73 -5.32 -14.58
CA ILE A 178 -28.56 -6.15 -14.86
C ILE A 178 -28.30 -7.10 -13.69
N ASP A 179 -28.00 -8.36 -14.01
CA ASP A 179 -27.58 -9.36 -13.02
C ASP A 179 -26.07 -9.27 -12.76
N LEU A 180 -25.69 -8.68 -11.63
CA LEU A 180 -24.28 -8.60 -11.25
C LEU A 180 -23.68 -9.96 -10.84
N SER A 181 -24.52 -10.94 -10.51
CA SER A 181 -24.09 -12.27 -10.13
C SER A 181 -23.75 -13.16 -11.34
N GLU A 182 -23.90 -12.62 -12.55
CA GLU A 182 -23.56 -13.30 -13.79
C GLU A 182 -22.08 -13.72 -13.82
N VAL A 183 -21.88 -14.98 -14.20
CA VAL A 183 -20.56 -15.61 -14.28
C VAL A 183 -20.45 -16.43 -15.55
N HIS A 184 -19.31 -16.34 -16.23
CA HIS A 184 -19.03 -17.16 -17.40
C HIS A 184 -19.06 -18.65 -17.02
N ALA A 185 -19.90 -19.45 -17.67
CA ALA A 185 -20.09 -20.87 -17.32
C ALA A 185 -18.80 -21.70 -17.27
N LYS A 186 -17.89 -21.50 -18.24
CA LYS A 186 -16.60 -22.20 -18.31
C LYS A 186 -15.46 -21.53 -17.53
N ARG A 187 -15.21 -20.23 -17.75
CA ARG A 187 -14.06 -19.51 -17.17
C ARG A 187 -14.28 -19.06 -15.73
N GLY A 188 -15.52 -19.02 -15.25
CA GLY A 188 -15.84 -18.49 -13.93
C GLY A 188 -15.64 -16.97 -13.79
N ASP A 189 -15.31 -16.25 -14.86
CA ASP A 189 -15.16 -14.80 -14.82
C ASP A 189 -16.46 -14.12 -14.40
N THR A 190 -16.36 -13.09 -13.58
CA THR A 190 -17.47 -12.18 -13.25
C THR A 190 -17.41 -10.92 -14.13
N LEU A 191 -18.43 -10.07 -14.07
CA LEU A 191 -18.41 -8.76 -14.74
C LEU A 191 -17.21 -7.89 -14.33
N LEU A 192 -16.74 -7.98 -13.07
CA LEU A 192 -15.53 -7.27 -12.62
C LEU A 192 -14.28 -7.77 -13.35
N HIS A 193 -14.17 -9.07 -13.61
CA HIS A 193 -13.05 -9.64 -14.37
C HIS A 193 -13.07 -9.11 -15.80
N LEU A 194 -14.24 -9.08 -16.44
CA LEU A 194 -14.38 -8.52 -17.79
C LEU A 194 -14.00 -7.05 -17.87
N CYS A 195 -14.38 -6.22 -16.91
CA CYS A 195 -13.95 -4.82 -16.88
C CYS A 195 -12.43 -4.66 -16.81
N VAL A 196 -11.75 -5.55 -16.09
CA VAL A 196 -10.28 -5.56 -16.03
C VAL A 196 -9.67 -6.02 -17.37
N TYR A 197 -10.38 -6.84 -18.14
CA TYR A 197 -9.97 -7.28 -19.46
C TYR A 197 -10.14 -6.23 -20.56
N LEU A 198 -10.68 -5.06 -20.25
CA LEU A 198 -10.76 -3.96 -21.22
C LEU A 198 -9.36 -3.59 -21.73
N HIS A 199 -9.22 -3.43 -23.05
CA HIS A 199 -7.93 -3.07 -23.67
C HIS A 199 -7.52 -1.64 -23.31
N HIS A 200 -8.48 -0.71 -23.33
CA HIS A 200 -8.29 0.69 -22.97
C HIS A 200 -9.06 1.02 -21.69
N PHE A 201 -8.33 1.14 -20.58
CA PHE A 201 -8.93 1.49 -19.30
C PHE A 201 -9.05 3.01 -19.13
N SER A 202 -10.02 3.59 -19.83
CA SER A 202 -10.32 5.03 -19.87
C SER A 202 -11.11 5.52 -18.64
N ALA A 203 -11.37 6.82 -18.52
CA ALA A 203 -12.19 7.37 -17.44
C ALA A 203 -13.62 6.77 -17.38
N PRO A 204 -14.32 6.56 -18.51
CA PRO A 204 -15.58 5.82 -18.52
C PRO A 204 -15.45 4.37 -18.02
N ALA A 205 -14.36 3.67 -18.37
CA ALA A 205 -14.12 2.30 -17.88
C ALA A 205 -13.88 2.28 -16.37
N ALA A 206 -13.17 3.27 -15.84
CA ALA A 206 -12.99 3.49 -14.42
C ALA A 206 -14.32 3.74 -13.71
N GLU A 207 -15.17 4.62 -14.22
CA GLU A 207 -16.50 4.90 -13.66
C GLU A 207 -17.40 3.66 -13.67
N LEU A 208 -17.38 2.90 -14.78
CA LEU A 208 -18.08 1.64 -14.91
C LEU A 208 -17.60 0.63 -13.85
N PHE A 209 -16.28 0.48 -13.70
CA PHE A 209 -15.68 -0.40 -12.69
C PHE A 209 -16.09 0.02 -11.27
N GLN A 210 -16.02 1.31 -10.93
CA GLN A 210 -16.44 1.83 -9.63
C GLN A 210 -17.91 1.53 -9.35
N SER A 211 -18.75 1.69 -10.36
CA SER A 211 -20.18 1.41 -10.26
C SER A 211 -20.41 -0.07 -9.99
N LEU A 212 -19.74 -0.98 -10.71
CA LEU A 212 -19.87 -2.42 -10.49
C LEU A 212 -19.30 -2.86 -9.14
N PHE A 213 -18.20 -2.26 -8.70
CA PHE A 213 -17.53 -2.58 -7.45
C PHE A 213 -18.24 -2.02 -6.20
N GLY A 214 -18.94 -0.90 -6.36
CA GLY A 214 -19.60 -0.15 -5.27
C GLY A 214 -20.80 -0.87 -4.64
N SER A 215 -21.30 -0.31 -3.53
CA SER A 215 -22.49 -0.82 -2.85
C SER A 215 -23.74 -0.62 -3.71
N ARG A 216 -24.69 -1.56 -3.60
CA ARG A 216 -25.93 -1.55 -4.36
C ARG A 216 -27.15 -1.72 -3.44
N PRO A 217 -28.30 -1.10 -3.78
CA PRO A 217 -29.53 -1.34 -3.05
C PRO A 217 -29.88 -2.83 -3.05
N GLY A 218 -30.16 -3.39 -1.86
CA GLY A 218 -30.55 -4.79 -1.70
C GLY A 218 -29.39 -5.78 -1.54
N TRP A 219 -28.13 -5.33 -1.58
CA TRP A 219 -26.98 -6.16 -1.24
C TRP A 219 -26.52 -5.83 0.18
N ASP A 220 -26.45 -6.85 1.03
CA ASP A 220 -25.76 -6.70 2.32
C ASP A 220 -24.24 -6.66 2.14
N ALA A 221 -23.53 -6.27 3.20
CA ALA A 221 -22.08 -6.15 3.16
C ALA A 221 -21.39 -7.48 2.87
N GLU A 222 -21.97 -8.60 3.30
CA GLU A 222 -21.43 -9.94 3.09
C GLU A 222 -21.53 -10.37 1.63
N SER A 223 -22.69 -10.18 0.99
CA SER A 223 -22.91 -10.50 -0.42
C SER A 223 -22.01 -9.65 -1.32
N LEU A 224 -21.86 -8.37 -0.99
CA LEU A 224 -20.95 -7.47 -1.70
C LEU A 224 -19.50 -7.92 -1.56
N GLN A 225 -19.09 -8.33 -0.37
CA GLN A 225 -17.75 -8.86 -0.15
C GLN A 225 -17.54 -10.18 -0.90
N ALA A 226 -18.52 -11.09 -0.87
CA ALA A 226 -18.48 -12.36 -1.59
C ALA A 226 -18.32 -12.12 -3.11
N TYR A 227 -19.02 -11.14 -3.67
CA TYR A 227 -18.87 -10.74 -5.07
C TYR A 227 -17.48 -10.21 -5.40
N ARG A 228 -16.93 -9.31 -4.58
CA ARG A 228 -15.60 -8.71 -4.78
C ARG A 228 -14.46 -9.72 -4.60
N CYS A 229 -14.62 -10.64 -3.65
CA CYS A 229 -13.66 -11.72 -3.37
C CYS A 229 -13.80 -12.92 -4.33
N ARG A 230 -14.84 -12.95 -5.17
CA ARG A 230 -15.10 -14.10 -6.03
C ARG A 230 -13.93 -14.31 -7.00
N GLY A 231 -13.32 -15.49 -6.93
CA GLY A 231 -12.35 -15.94 -7.92
C GLY A 231 -13.05 -16.52 -9.15
N ASN A 232 -12.36 -16.48 -10.28
CA ASN A 232 -12.76 -17.21 -11.49
C ASN A 232 -12.52 -18.73 -11.35
N ALA A 233 -12.60 -19.50 -12.44
CA ALA A 233 -12.35 -20.94 -12.41
C ALA A 233 -10.92 -21.31 -11.93
N GLU A 234 -9.99 -20.37 -12.05
CA GLU A 234 -8.60 -20.49 -11.60
C GLU A 234 -8.40 -19.91 -10.17
N LEU A 235 -9.50 -19.57 -9.49
CA LEU A 235 -9.50 -18.84 -8.21
C LEU A 235 -8.75 -17.50 -8.27
N GLU A 236 -8.55 -16.94 -9.47
CA GLU A 236 -8.01 -15.59 -9.62
C GLU A 236 -9.13 -14.60 -9.35
N THR A 237 -8.93 -13.72 -8.38
CA THR A 237 -9.85 -12.61 -8.10
C THR A 237 -9.63 -11.47 -9.10
N VAL A 238 -10.52 -10.48 -9.09
CA VAL A 238 -10.36 -9.23 -9.86
C VAL A 238 -8.99 -8.57 -9.64
N ALA A 239 -8.44 -8.66 -8.44
CA ALA A 239 -7.12 -8.14 -8.10
C ALA A 239 -5.99 -8.86 -8.84
N HIS A 240 -6.05 -10.20 -8.92
CA HIS A 240 -5.07 -11.02 -9.64
C HIS A 240 -5.10 -10.72 -11.14
N CYS A 241 -6.30 -10.63 -11.71
CA CYS A 241 -6.45 -10.28 -13.13
C CYS A 241 -5.93 -8.87 -13.42
N ALA A 242 -6.14 -7.91 -12.50
CA ALA A 242 -5.64 -6.55 -12.65
C ALA A 242 -4.11 -6.51 -12.58
N ALA A 243 -3.51 -7.28 -11.68
CA ALA A 243 -2.07 -7.46 -11.57
C ALA A 243 -1.48 -8.11 -12.83
N ALA A 244 -2.07 -9.21 -13.30
CA ALA A 244 -1.63 -9.95 -14.47
C ALA A 244 -1.62 -9.08 -15.75
N ARG A 245 -2.49 -8.07 -15.81
CA ARG A 245 -2.63 -7.13 -16.93
C ARG A 245 -1.99 -5.76 -16.69
N LEU A 246 -1.27 -5.57 -15.58
CA LEU A 246 -0.67 -4.30 -15.21
C LEU A 246 -1.68 -3.13 -15.19
N ASN A 247 -2.93 -3.40 -14.78
CA ASN A 247 -3.96 -2.37 -14.65
C ASN A 247 -3.80 -1.61 -13.33
N PHE A 248 -2.85 -0.68 -13.32
CA PHE A 248 -2.50 0.11 -12.13
C PHE A 248 -3.63 0.98 -11.60
N TRP A 249 -4.57 1.39 -12.46
CA TRP A 249 -5.73 2.16 -12.00
C TRP A 249 -6.58 1.31 -11.05
N VAL A 250 -6.91 0.07 -11.45
CA VAL A 250 -7.71 -0.85 -10.63
C VAL A 250 -6.94 -1.23 -9.37
N LEU A 251 -5.66 -1.57 -9.47
CA LEU A 251 -4.83 -1.92 -8.31
C LEU A 251 -4.78 -0.79 -7.28
N ARG A 252 -4.59 0.47 -7.72
CA ARG A 252 -4.60 1.64 -6.84
C ARG A 252 -5.98 1.85 -6.21
N PHE A 253 -7.05 1.67 -6.98
CA PHE A 253 -8.41 1.76 -6.46
C PHE A 253 -8.68 0.71 -5.38
N LEU A 254 -8.26 -0.54 -5.60
CA LEU A 254 -8.37 -1.63 -4.63
C LEU A 254 -7.53 -1.37 -3.38
N ALA A 255 -6.27 -0.92 -3.54
CA ALA A 255 -5.41 -0.57 -2.41
C ALA A 255 -6.05 0.51 -1.50
N ALA A 256 -6.74 1.49 -2.10
CA ALA A 256 -7.38 2.57 -1.38
C ALA A 256 -8.70 2.20 -0.69
N ARG A 257 -9.40 1.14 -1.15
CA ARG A 257 -10.75 0.81 -0.66
C ARG A 257 -10.88 -0.56 -0.01
N GLU A 258 -10.18 -1.55 -0.54
CA GLU A 258 -10.30 -2.96 -0.18
C GLU A 258 -8.92 -3.64 -0.24
N LEU A 259 -7.95 -3.07 0.48
CA LEU A 259 -6.57 -3.57 0.57
C LEU A 259 -6.47 -5.11 0.80
N PRO A 260 -7.32 -5.75 1.65
CA PRO A 260 -7.30 -7.21 1.81
C PRO A 260 -7.44 -8.02 0.52
N LEU A 261 -8.13 -7.50 -0.51
CA LEU A 261 -8.30 -8.21 -1.78
C LEU A 261 -6.97 -8.42 -2.53
N LEU A 262 -5.98 -7.55 -2.31
CA LEU A 262 -4.66 -7.66 -2.93
C LEU A 262 -3.83 -8.81 -2.34
N PHE A 263 -4.22 -9.32 -1.16
CA PHE A 263 -3.50 -10.35 -0.41
C PHE A 263 -4.23 -11.70 -0.35
N LEU A 264 -5.41 -11.82 -0.99
CA LEU A 264 -6.02 -13.11 -1.24
C LEU A 264 -5.10 -13.93 -2.15
N ARG A 265 -5.00 -15.24 -1.90
CA ARG A 265 -4.20 -16.16 -2.71
C ARG A 265 -5.07 -16.87 -3.75
N ASN A 266 -4.58 -16.96 -4.98
CA ASN A 266 -5.22 -17.74 -6.06
C ASN A 266 -4.93 -19.24 -5.94
N ARG A 267 -5.31 -20.04 -6.95
CA ARG A 267 -5.07 -21.50 -6.98
C ARG A 267 -3.60 -21.91 -6.90
N TYR A 268 -2.69 -21.01 -7.26
CA TYR A 268 -1.24 -21.24 -7.23
C TYR A 268 -0.61 -20.78 -5.92
N GLY A 269 -1.42 -20.32 -4.97
CA GLY A 269 -0.94 -19.76 -3.72
C GLY A 269 -0.31 -18.38 -3.90
N LEU A 270 -0.45 -17.71 -5.04
CA LEU A 270 0.09 -16.38 -5.28
C LEU A 270 -0.95 -15.31 -4.95
N THR A 271 -0.50 -14.22 -4.33
CA THR A 271 -1.27 -12.99 -4.11
C THR A 271 -1.26 -12.11 -5.36
N ALA A 272 -2.18 -11.15 -5.45
CA ALA A 272 -2.19 -10.18 -6.55
C ALA A 272 -0.90 -9.34 -6.59
N VAL A 273 -0.30 -9.05 -5.44
CA VAL A 273 1.00 -8.37 -5.36
C VAL A 273 2.11 -9.23 -5.95
N GLU A 274 2.19 -10.51 -5.57
CA GLU A 274 3.19 -11.43 -6.13
C GLU A 274 3.05 -11.59 -7.65
N VAL A 275 1.81 -11.70 -8.14
CA VAL A 275 1.51 -11.72 -9.59
C VAL A 275 1.99 -10.44 -10.27
N LEU A 276 1.74 -9.26 -9.67
CA LEU A 276 2.20 -7.97 -10.20
C LEU A 276 3.72 -7.93 -10.30
N LEU A 277 4.43 -8.34 -9.25
CA LEU A 277 5.89 -8.34 -9.22
C LEU A 277 6.47 -9.29 -10.28
N GLN A 278 5.88 -10.47 -10.46
CA GLN A 278 6.27 -11.39 -11.52
C GLN A 278 6.07 -10.76 -12.90
N LYS A 279 4.94 -10.07 -13.15
CA LYS A 279 4.69 -9.41 -14.43
C LYS A 279 5.60 -8.22 -14.71
N LEU A 280 5.96 -7.46 -13.68
CA LEU A 280 6.95 -6.39 -13.81
C LEU A 280 8.31 -6.97 -14.17
N GLN A 281 8.71 -8.08 -13.54
CA GLN A 281 9.95 -8.78 -13.87
C GLN A 281 9.94 -9.32 -15.30
N ASP A 282 8.84 -9.94 -15.75
CA ASP A 282 8.66 -10.42 -17.13
C ASP A 282 8.80 -9.27 -18.15
N ALA A 283 8.36 -8.06 -17.78
CA ALA A 283 8.48 -6.84 -18.57
C ALA A 283 9.86 -6.15 -18.47
N ASN A 284 10.85 -6.80 -17.84
CA ASN A 284 12.17 -6.24 -17.53
C ASN A 284 12.13 -4.93 -16.69
N VAL A 285 11.02 -4.69 -15.99
CA VAL A 285 10.91 -3.61 -15.01
C VAL A 285 11.51 -4.12 -13.71
N SER A 286 12.79 -3.83 -13.52
CA SER A 286 13.49 -4.17 -12.29
C SER A 286 12.95 -3.32 -11.14
N CYS A 287 12.64 -3.95 -10.01
CA CYS A 287 12.46 -3.21 -8.77
C CYS A 287 13.77 -2.42 -8.52
N PRO A 288 13.71 -1.14 -8.12
CA PRO A 288 14.91 -0.37 -7.84
C PRO A 288 15.75 -1.13 -6.83
N LEU A 289 16.87 -1.69 -7.30
CA LEU A 289 17.89 -2.22 -6.42
C LEU A 289 18.46 -1.02 -5.72
N LEU A 290 18.37 -1.01 -4.39
CA LEU A 290 19.08 -0.03 -3.60
C LEU A 290 20.56 -0.24 -3.85
N ALA A 291 21.15 0.68 -4.60
CA ALA A 291 22.59 0.88 -4.60
C ALA A 291 22.95 1.45 -3.24
N THR A 292 23.01 0.60 -2.20
CA THR A 292 23.61 0.99 -0.94
C THR A 292 25.11 1.04 -1.16
N LEU A 293 25.62 2.20 -1.54
CA LEU A 293 27.05 2.43 -1.51
C LEU A 293 27.50 2.33 -0.05
N PRO A 294 28.47 1.46 0.28
CA PRO A 294 29.10 1.55 1.59
C PRO A 294 29.65 2.96 1.73
N LEU A 295 29.34 3.63 2.85
CA LEU A 295 29.95 4.91 3.17
C LEU A 295 31.46 4.72 3.15
N SER A 296 32.15 5.53 2.36
CA SER A 296 33.61 5.47 2.33
C SER A 296 34.16 5.93 3.68
N GLU A 297 35.28 5.34 4.12
CA GLU A 297 35.97 5.81 5.33
C GLU A 297 36.30 7.30 5.25
N ALA A 298 36.55 7.82 4.05
CA ALA A 298 36.81 9.23 3.80
C ALA A 298 35.60 10.14 4.09
N GLU A 299 34.37 9.68 3.81
CA GLU A 299 33.15 10.43 4.14
C GLU A 299 32.87 10.46 5.64
N MET A 300 33.38 9.49 6.38
CA MET A 300 33.28 9.41 7.83
C MET A 300 34.43 10.12 8.55
N ALA A 301 35.57 10.31 7.87
CA ALA A 301 36.76 10.89 8.44
C ALA A 301 36.51 12.36 8.80
N ARG A 302 36.54 12.66 10.10
CA ARG A 302 36.65 14.03 10.58
C ARG A 302 38.11 14.45 10.66
N PRO A 303 38.40 15.76 10.72
CA PRO A 303 39.74 16.24 11.00
C PRO A 303 40.28 15.61 12.30
N ALA A 304 41.55 15.18 12.31
CA ALA A 304 42.14 14.46 13.43
C ALA A 304 42.06 15.19 14.78
N TRP A 305 41.94 16.52 14.77
CA TRP A 305 41.79 17.33 15.99
C TRP A 305 40.40 17.25 16.64
N THR A 306 39.45 16.54 16.02
CA THR A 306 38.09 16.31 16.56
C THR A 306 37.91 14.93 17.20
N ASP A 307 38.99 14.19 17.41
CA ASP A 307 38.93 12.91 18.11
C ASP A 307 38.80 13.14 19.62
N PHE A 308 37.59 12.96 20.13
CA PHE A 308 37.26 13.07 21.55
C PHE A 308 37.20 11.69 22.24
N THR A 309 37.77 10.64 21.65
CA THR A 309 37.72 9.27 22.20
C THR A 309 38.21 9.19 23.66
N ALA A 310 39.18 10.02 24.06
CA ALA A 310 39.67 10.07 25.44
C ALA A 310 38.61 10.55 26.46
N TYR A 311 37.61 11.30 25.99
CA TYR A 311 36.51 11.83 26.80
C TYR A 311 35.25 10.96 26.73
N LEU A 312 35.25 9.86 25.99
CA LEU A 312 34.08 8.99 25.87
C LEU A 312 33.67 8.46 27.26
N PRO A 313 32.44 8.72 27.71
CA PRO A 313 32.00 8.33 29.04
C PRO A 313 32.05 6.82 29.27
N GLY A 314 32.53 6.39 30.44
CA GLY A 314 32.72 4.98 30.79
C GLY A 314 34.17 4.50 30.71
N ARG A 315 35.09 5.34 30.21
CA ARG A 315 36.53 5.12 30.36
C ARG A 315 37.02 5.66 31.71
N SER A 316 37.94 4.93 32.34
CA SER A 316 38.57 5.31 33.61
C SER A 316 39.14 6.73 33.48
N GLN A 317 38.57 7.70 34.22
CA GLN A 317 38.95 9.14 34.27
C GLN A 317 38.15 10.13 33.38
N SER A 318 37.09 9.72 32.66
CA SER A 318 36.26 10.70 31.94
C SER A 318 35.35 11.49 32.89
N PHE A 319 35.48 12.82 32.91
CA PHE A 319 34.47 13.73 33.43
C PHE A 319 33.16 13.62 32.60
N ALA A 320 32.04 14.10 33.13
CA ALA A 320 30.79 14.28 32.40
C ALA A 320 29.97 15.38 33.10
N ASP A 321 29.50 16.38 32.34
CA ASP A 321 28.70 17.51 32.84
C ASP A 321 27.21 17.42 32.46
N LEU A 322 26.81 16.29 31.86
CA LEU A 322 25.45 16.04 31.42
C LEU A 322 25.09 14.56 31.54
N GLU A 323 23.84 14.29 31.90
CA GLU A 323 23.21 12.98 31.76
C GLU A 323 22.10 13.10 30.70
N LEU A 324 22.08 12.16 29.76
CA LEU A 324 20.98 11.95 28.84
C LEU A 324 20.09 10.85 29.42
N GLU A 325 18.80 11.11 29.57
CA GLU A 325 17.86 10.11 30.07
C GLU A 325 17.03 9.55 28.91
N VAL A 326 17.01 8.22 28.77
CA VAL A 326 16.28 7.49 27.72
C VAL A 326 15.42 6.42 28.37
N GLN A 327 14.17 6.29 27.92
CA GLN A 327 13.27 5.23 28.39
C GLN A 327 13.57 3.95 27.60
N ASP A 328 14.42 3.09 28.16
CA ASP A 328 14.80 1.83 27.55
C ASP A 328 13.75 0.74 27.80
N GLU A 329 13.36 0.02 26.76
CA GLU A 329 12.32 -1.03 26.85
C GLU A 329 12.69 -2.17 27.81
N THR A 330 13.98 -2.47 27.94
CA THR A 330 14.45 -3.60 28.78
C THR A 330 14.75 -3.17 30.20
N SER A 331 15.26 -1.96 30.38
CA SER A 331 15.85 -1.49 31.64
C SER A 331 15.07 -0.35 32.29
N GLY A 332 13.98 0.11 31.67
CA GLY A 332 13.25 1.31 32.11
C GLY A 332 14.04 2.58 31.86
N SER A 333 13.86 3.61 32.70
CA SER A 333 14.63 4.85 32.56
C SER A 333 16.13 4.60 32.79
N CYS A 334 16.93 4.88 31.78
CA CYS A 334 18.37 4.74 31.77
C CYS A 334 19.05 6.09 31.58
N ARG A 335 20.17 6.30 32.28
CA ARG A 335 20.98 7.52 32.12
C ARG A 335 22.32 7.22 31.48
N VAL A 336 22.64 7.98 30.43
CA VAL A 336 23.91 7.91 29.70
C VAL A 336 24.64 9.23 29.89
N ARG A 337 25.86 9.16 30.41
CA ARG A 337 26.69 10.35 30.64
C ARG A 337 27.17 10.92 29.31
N ALA A 338 27.32 12.23 29.23
CA ALA A 338 27.77 12.95 28.04
C ALA A 338 28.44 14.30 28.41
N HIS A 339 28.89 15.02 27.39
CA HIS A 339 29.49 16.34 27.51
C HIS A 339 28.67 17.38 26.74
N ARG A 340 28.28 18.46 27.42
CA ARG A 340 27.48 19.55 26.82
C ARG A 340 28.16 20.13 25.59
N ALA A 341 29.47 20.38 25.66
CA ALA A 341 30.24 20.96 24.56
C ALA A 341 30.23 20.09 23.29
N ILE A 342 30.32 18.76 23.43
CA ILE A 342 30.36 17.85 22.28
C ILE A 342 28.98 17.77 21.62
N LEU A 343 27.91 17.65 22.41
CA LEU A 343 26.54 17.61 21.88
C LEU A 343 26.16 18.94 21.21
N ALA A 344 26.49 20.07 21.83
CA ALA A 344 26.24 21.39 21.28
C ALA A 344 26.99 21.63 19.97
N ALA A 345 28.24 21.17 19.87
CA ALA A 345 29.02 21.29 18.64
C ALA A 345 28.49 20.38 17.51
N ALA A 346 27.93 19.21 17.86
CA ALA A 346 27.41 18.26 16.90
C ALA A 346 26.03 18.64 16.35
N SER A 347 25.24 19.43 17.09
CA SER A 347 23.86 19.74 16.75
C SER A 347 23.43 21.10 17.30
N GLY A 348 22.94 21.97 16.41
CA GLY A 348 22.32 23.23 16.81
C GLY A 348 21.03 23.04 17.62
N VAL A 349 20.28 21.95 17.40
CA VAL A 349 19.06 21.62 18.14
C VAL A 349 19.42 21.25 19.58
N LEU A 350 20.39 20.37 19.77
CA LEU A 350 20.88 19.99 21.10
C LEU A 350 21.52 21.20 21.79
N HIS A 351 22.27 22.04 21.07
CA HIS A 351 22.82 23.26 21.64
C HIS A 351 21.73 24.13 22.28
N GLN A 352 20.64 24.41 21.57
CA GLN A 352 19.54 25.22 22.07
C GLN A 352 18.87 24.55 23.30
N GLN A 353 18.54 23.26 23.21
CA GLN A 353 17.95 22.54 24.33
C GLN A 353 18.84 22.55 25.57
N LEU A 354 20.16 22.45 25.39
CA LEU A 354 21.11 22.52 26.49
C LEU A 354 21.15 23.90 27.13
N LEU A 355 21.07 25.00 26.36
CA LEU A 355 20.99 26.35 26.91
C LEU A 355 19.76 26.54 27.80
N ASP A 356 18.65 25.92 27.41
CA ASP A 356 17.38 25.99 28.13
C ASP A 356 17.30 25.00 29.32
N LEU A 357 18.24 24.05 29.40
CA LEU A 357 18.25 22.99 30.41
C LEU A 357 18.79 23.51 31.76
N PRO A 358 18.01 23.42 32.85
CA PRO A 358 18.48 23.80 34.19
C PRO A 358 19.70 22.97 34.63
N ALA A 359 20.59 23.60 35.41
CA ALA A 359 21.78 22.93 35.93
C ALA A 359 21.42 21.68 36.75
N GLY A 360 22.13 20.58 36.52
CA GLY A 360 21.95 19.30 37.22
C GLY A 360 20.74 18.48 36.77
N ARG A 361 19.93 18.94 35.80
CA ARG A 361 18.86 18.14 35.21
C ARG A 361 19.39 17.31 34.02
N PRO A 362 18.91 16.06 33.84
CA PRO A 362 19.23 15.30 32.65
C PRO A 362 18.49 15.88 31.44
N LEU A 363 19.08 15.76 30.25
CA LEU A 363 18.38 16.02 28.99
C LEU A 363 17.54 14.78 28.66
N LEU A 364 16.22 14.94 28.68
CA LEU A 364 15.31 13.85 28.36
C LEU A 364 15.29 13.63 26.84
N ILE A 365 15.65 12.42 26.41
CA ILE A 365 15.52 11.99 25.02
C ILE A 365 14.08 11.56 24.81
N ASP A 366 13.46 12.14 23.80
CA ASP A 366 12.07 11.85 23.44
C ASP A 366 11.90 10.36 23.12
N PRO A 367 11.04 9.61 23.84
CA PRO A 367 10.81 8.20 23.54
C PRO A 367 10.20 7.96 22.14
N LEU A 368 9.74 9.01 21.45
CA LEU A 368 9.38 8.98 20.03
C LEU A 368 10.55 8.69 19.13
N CYS A 369 11.70 9.28 19.45
CA CYS A 369 12.87 9.19 18.61
C CYS A 369 13.74 7.99 18.97
N CYS A 370 13.88 7.69 20.27
CA CYS A 370 14.77 6.64 20.74
C CYS A 370 14.30 6.08 22.09
N ARG A 371 14.14 4.75 22.15
CA ARG A 371 13.82 3.94 23.32
C ARG A 371 14.87 2.88 23.59
N SER A 372 16.07 3.07 23.04
CA SER A 372 17.15 2.11 23.15
C SER A 372 18.40 2.80 23.62
N ARG A 373 18.85 2.42 24.83
CA ARG A 373 20.13 2.87 25.37
C ARG A 373 21.28 2.57 24.40
N LYS A 374 21.27 1.41 23.74
CA LYS A 374 22.27 1.01 22.75
C LYS A 374 22.32 1.96 21.55
N VAL A 375 21.16 2.38 21.04
CA VAL A 375 21.08 3.34 19.93
C VAL A 375 21.68 4.68 20.33
N LEU A 376 21.35 5.17 21.54
CA LEU A 376 21.91 6.40 22.08
C LEU A 376 23.44 6.31 22.29
N GLU A 377 23.92 5.22 22.87
CA GLU A 377 25.36 4.97 23.08
C GLU A 377 26.12 4.89 21.75
N MET A 378 25.55 4.28 20.71
CA MET A 378 26.14 4.25 19.37
C MET A 378 26.23 5.66 18.79
N ALA A 379 25.15 6.44 18.85
CA ALA A 379 25.15 7.81 18.36
C ALA A 379 26.19 8.66 19.10
N LEU A 380 26.26 8.57 20.43
CA LEU A 380 27.28 9.25 21.23
C LEU A 380 28.69 8.81 20.84
N THR A 381 28.94 7.51 20.71
CA THR A 381 30.26 6.99 20.29
C THR A 381 30.66 7.59 18.94
N PHE A 382 29.73 7.68 18.00
CA PHE A 382 29.98 8.36 16.73
C PHE A 382 30.28 9.85 16.91
N LEU A 383 29.56 10.57 17.78
CA LEU A 383 29.81 12.00 18.00
C LEU A 383 31.21 12.29 18.56
N TYR A 384 31.74 11.39 19.41
CA TYR A 384 33.05 11.52 20.03
C TYR A 384 34.19 11.06 19.13
N CYS A 385 34.01 9.93 18.46
CA CYS A 385 35.12 9.22 17.81
C CYS A 385 35.01 9.23 16.28
N SER A 386 33.88 9.63 15.71
CA SER A 386 33.55 9.53 14.28
C SER A 386 33.66 8.11 13.72
N GLN A 387 33.52 7.10 14.58
CA GLN A 387 33.58 5.68 14.23
C GLN A 387 32.16 5.09 14.27
N LEU A 388 31.79 4.38 13.21
CA LEU A 388 30.55 3.61 13.15
C LEU A 388 30.81 2.21 13.69
N SER A 389 30.55 2.01 14.98
CA SER A 389 30.48 0.69 15.59
C SER A 389 29.03 0.40 15.94
N CYS A 390 28.36 -0.43 15.13
CA CYS A 390 26.94 -0.71 15.25
C CYS A 390 26.72 -2.23 15.38
N ASP A 391 26.55 -2.71 16.61
CA ASP A 391 26.29 -4.13 16.91
C ASP A 391 24.85 -4.56 16.56
N PHE A 392 23.98 -3.59 16.23
CA PHE A 392 22.59 -3.81 15.81
C PHE A 392 22.34 -3.46 14.32
N ALA A 393 23.35 -3.55 13.46
CA ALA A 393 23.23 -3.21 12.04
C ALA A 393 22.24 -4.07 11.24
N GLU A 394 21.75 -5.16 11.82
CA GLU A 394 20.72 -6.04 11.26
C GLU A 394 19.33 -5.84 11.88
N ASP A 395 19.20 -5.00 12.92
CA ASP A 395 17.95 -4.73 13.63
C ASP A 395 17.27 -3.49 13.05
N GLY A 396 16.26 -3.70 12.21
CA GLY A 396 15.54 -2.61 11.55
C GLY A 396 14.84 -1.64 12.49
N PHE A 397 14.36 -2.10 13.65
CA PHE A 397 13.69 -1.24 14.63
C PHE A 397 14.67 -0.29 15.32
N ARG A 398 15.85 -0.77 15.69
CA ARG A 398 16.90 0.08 16.27
C ARG A 398 17.50 1.05 15.25
N LEU A 399 17.67 0.61 14.01
CA LEU A 399 18.14 1.49 12.93
C LEU A 399 17.12 2.59 12.61
N TRP A 400 15.82 2.29 12.68
CA TRP A 400 14.76 3.28 12.61
C TRP A 400 14.88 4.32 13.73
N GLN A 401 15.07 3.89 14.99
CA GLN A 401 15.28 4.81 16.11
C GLN A 401 16.53 5.68 15.92
N LEU A 402 17.64 5.10 15.42
CA LEU A 402 18.86 5.86 15.12
C LEU A 402 18.58 6.93 14.05
N LEU A 403 17.82 6.59 13.00
CA LEU A 403 17.44 7.52 11.94
C LEU A 403 16.54 8.65 12.48
N CYS A 404 15.54 8.32 13.30
CA CYS A 404 14.68 9.29 13.98
C CYS A 404 15.48 10.22 14.89
N LEU A 405 16.43 9.68 15.67
CA LEU A 405 17.33 10.47 16.51
C LEU A 405 18.16 11.44 15.67
N CYS A 406 18.70 10.98 14.55
CA CYS A 406 19.47 11.82 13.62
C CYS A 406 18.61 12.94 13.03
N ALA A 407 17.41 12.64 12.55
CA ALA A 407 16.49 13.62 11.98
C ALA A 407 15.99 14.63 13.02
N THR A 408 15.64 14.15 14.23
CA THR A 408 15.09 15.00 15.31
C THR A 408 16.09 16.02 15.82
N PHE A 409 17.35 15.59 15.99
CA PHE A 409 18.40 16.42 16.56
C PHE A 409 19.35 16.97 15.48
N HIS A 410 19.08 16.79 14.19
CA HIS A 410 20.00 17.19 13.12
C HIS A 410 21.45 16.72 13.40
N LEU A 411 21.61 15.44 13.74
CA LEU A 411 22.93 14.87 13.97
C LEU A 411 23.75 14.84 12.67
N PRO A 412 25.08 14.68 12.73
CA PRO A 412 25.92 14.78 11.56
C PRO A 412 25.51 13.84 10.42
N GLU A 413 25.48 14.40 9.20
CA GLU A 413 25.03 13.75 7.97
C GLU A 413 25.58 12.33 7.74
N PRO A 414 26.88 12.00 8.00
CA PRO A 414 27.37 10.64 7.79
C PRO A 414 26.66 9.59 8.66
N LEU A 415 26.29 9.94 9.91
CA LEU A 415 25.53 9.03 10.79
C LEU A 415 24.11 8.83 10.29
N TRP A 416 23.47 9.90 9.82
CA TRP A 416 22.13 9.83 9.24
C TRP A 416 22.11 8.97 7.97
N ARG A 417 23.07 9.17 7.05
CA ARG A 417 23.19 8.34 5.83
C ARG A 417 23.44 6.88 6.16
N PHE A 418 24.26 6.61 7.17
CA PHE A 418 24.50 5.25 7.66
C PHE A 418 23.20 4.63 8.14
N ALA A 419 22.50 5.30 9.06
CA ALA A 419 21.26 4.81 9.65
C ALA A 419 20.21 4.53 8.57
N LYS A 420 20.03 5.47 7.63
CA LYS A 420 19.11 5.32 6.49
C LYS A 420 19.49 4.11 5.63
N SER A 421 20.74 4.02 5.18
CA SER A 421 21.19 2.96 4.29
C SER A 421 21.15 1.58 4.97
N ALA A 422 21.51 1.49 6.24
CA ALA A 422 21.41 0.27 7.03
C ALA A 422 19.95 -0.13 7.23
N MET A 423 19.07 0.80 7.64
CA MET A 423 17.64 0.54 7.82
C MET A 423 17.02 0.01 6.54
N LEU A 424 17.27 0.65 5.40
CA LEU A 424 16.74 0.21 4.12
C LEU A 424 17.18 -1.23 3.76
N ARG A 425 18.42 -1.63 4.08
CA ARG A 425 18.88 -3.03 3.88
C ARG A 425 18.08 -4.01 4.74
N THR A 426 17.72 -3.63 5.97
CA THR A 426 16.94 -4.50 6.85
C THR A 426 15.50 -4.71 6.40
N LEU A 427 14.93 -3.79 5.61
CA LEU A 427 13.53 -3.93 5.12
C LEU A 427 13.33 -5.12 4.16
N GLY A 428 14.42 -5.77 3.71
CA GLY A 428 14.33 -7.05 3.01
C GLY A 428 13.87 -8.21 3.92
N ASN A 429 14.01 -8.08 5.24
CA ASN A 429 13.53 -9.04 6.22
C ASN A 429 12.06 -8.73 6.59
N PRO A 430 11.12 -9.68 6.44
CA PRO A 430 9.72 -9.48 6.78
C PRO A 430 9.47 -9.11 8.25
N GLU A 431 10.37 -9.45 9.17
CA GLU A 431 10.27 -9.09 10.60
C GLU A 431 10.26 -7.57 10.82
N PHE A 432 10.91 -6.81 9.94
CA PHE A 432 10.99 -5.36 10.01
C PHE A 432 9.99 -4.65 9.08
N ALA A 433 9.04 -5.38 8.49
CA ALA A 433 8.08 -4.78 7.56
C ALA A 433 7.21 -3.68 8.20
N ALA A 434 7.01 -3.71 9.52
CA ALA A 434 6.33 -2.62 10.25
C ALA A 434 7.09 -1.28 10.14
N VAL A 435 8.43 -1.32 10.08
CA VAL A 435 9.26 -0.12 9.88
C VAL A 435 9.01 0.50 8.51
N ALA A 436 8.73 -0.32 7.48
CA ALA A 436 8.47 0.19 6.14
C ALA A 436 7.24 1.10 6.09
N ALA A 437 6.17 0.76 6.82
CA ALA A 437 4.98 1.61 6.92
C ALA A 437 5.32 2.98 7.54
N VAL A 438 6.01 2.99 8.68
CA VAL A 438 6.40 4.23 9.37
C VAL A 438 7.31 5.08 8.47
N ALA A 439 8.29 4.45 7.81
CA ALA A 439 9.24 5.14 6.95
C ALA A 439 8.58 5.80 5.72
N LEU A 440 7.52 5.22 5.17
CA LEU A 440 6.77 5.82 4.06
C LEU A 440 5.97 7.05 4.46
N GLU A 441 5.52 7.09 5.71
CA GLU A 441 4.80 8.24 6.23
C GLU A 441 5.73 9.38 6.59
N ALA A 442 6.84 9.06 7.25
CA ALA A 442 7.90 10.02 7.60
C ALA A 442 8.88 10.28 6.43
N ARG A 443 8.49 9.98 5.18
CA ARG A 443 9.40 10.00 4.03
C ARG A 443 10.03 11.36 3.75
N GLU A 444 9.30 12.45 4.05
CA GLU A 444 9.78 13.82 3.81
C GLU A 444 10.80 14.21 4.88
N GLU A 445 10.54 13.82 6.12
CA GLU A 445 11.34 14.07 7.30
C GLU A 445 12.68 13.34 7.29
N ILE A 446 12.66 12.08 6.85
CA ILE A 446 13.87 11.25 6.71
C ILE A 446 14.44 11.33 5.30
N HIS A 447 14.00 12.31 4.50
CA HIS A 447 14.45 12.61 3.15
C HIS A 447 14.67 11.35 2.29
N LEU A 448 13.65 10.50 2.18
CA LEU A 448 13.65 9.40 1.23
C LEU A 448 13.53 9.95 -0.20
N SER A 449 14.50 9.59 -1.04
CA SER A 449 14.42 9.80 -2.48
C SER A 449 13.29 8.97 -3.11
N GLY A 450 12.83 9.35 -4.30
CA GLY A 450 11.82 8.60 -5.04
C GLY A 450 12.12 7.09 -5.15
N PRO A 451 13.33 6.67 -5.54
CA PRO A 451 13.70 5.25 -5.58
C PRO A 451 13.66 4.57 -4.20
N GLU A 452 14.06 5.25 -3.13
CA GLU A 452 13.98 4.74 -1.76
C GLU A 452 12.52 4.55 -1.33
N VAL A 453 11.63 5.52 -1.63
CA VAL A 453 10.18 5.41 -1.38
C VAL A 453 9.61 4.20 -2.12
N CYS A 454 9.96 4.01 -3.40
CA CYS A 454 9.54 2.84 -4.15
C CYS A 454 10.03 1.53 -3.54
N PHE A 455 11.30 1.49 -3.09
CA PHE A 455 11.85 0.32 -2.42
C PHE A 455 11.14 -0.01 -1.10
N VAL A 456 10.88 1.01 -0.26
CA VAL A 456 10.17 0.83 1.01
C VAL A 456 8.73 0.38 0.78
N ALA A 457 8.04 0.97 -0.20
CA ALA A 457 6.70 0.55 -0.60
C ALA A 457 6.68 -0.91 -1.10
N HIS A 458 7.68 -1.30 -1.89
CA HIS A 458 7.85 -2.67 -2.34
C HIS A 458 8.07 -3.63 -1.16
N ALA A 459 8.94 -3.28 -0.21
CA ALA A 459 9.16 -4.08 1.00
C ALA A 459 7.87 -4.25 1.82
N LEU A 460 7.09 -3.18 2.00
CA LEU A 460 5.81 -3.23 2.71
C LEU A 460 4.80 -4.14 2.00
N LEU A 461 4.67 -4.01 0.68
CA LEU A 461 3.72 -4.80 -0.13
C LEU A 461 4.06 -6.30 -0.14
N ARG A 462 5.33 -6.68 0.08
CA ARG A 462 5.74 -8.08 0.21
C ARG A 462 5.41 -8.70 1.58
N SER A 463 4.95 -7.91 2.54
CA SER A 463 4.52 -8.39 3.85
C SER A 463 3.03 -8.08 4.06
N PRO A 464 2.13 -9.02 3.69
CA PRO A 464 0.69 -8.84 3.85
C PRO A 464 0.29 -8.49 5.27
N GLU A 465 0.93 -9.10 6.26
CA GLU A 465 0.66 -8.85 7.68
C GLU A 465 0.98 -7.41 8.06
N ALA A 466 2.11 -6.87 7.62
CA ALA A 466 2.48 -5.49 7.91
C ALA A 466 1.60 -4.49 7.16
N ALA A 467 1.23 -4.78 5.91
CA ALA A 467 0.32 -3.94 5.13
C ALA A 467 -1.12 -3.96 5.66
N LEU A 468 -1.57 -5.11 6.20
CA LEU A 468 -2.93 -5.29 6.73
C LEU A 468 -3.09 -4.99 8.20
N ARG A 469 -2.00 -4.92 8.97
CA ARG A 469 -2.04 -4.35 10.31
C ARG A 469 -2.57 -2.94 10.17
N LYS A 470 -3.88 -2.79 10.42
CA LYS A 470 -4.47 -1.50 10.74
C LYS A 470 -3.60 -0.97 11.85
N TRP A 471 -2.87 0.09 11.56
CA TRP A 471 -2.29 0.82 12.66
C TRP A 471 -3.41 1.16 13.63
N PRO A 472 -3.15 1.05 14.94
CA PRO A 472 -4.07 1.58 15.91
C PRO A 472 -4.38 3.01 15.47
N THR A 473 -5.66 3.28 15.26
CA THR A 473 -6.14 4.63 14.97
C THR A 473 -5.60 5.57 16.04
N GLU A 474 -5.45 6.87 15.73
CA GLU A 474 -5.02 7.88 16.71
C GLU A 474 -5.78 7.73 18.05
N GLN A 475 -7.07 7.37 18.00
CA GLN A 475 -7.92 7.08 19.15
C GLN A 475 -7.52 5.82 19.92
N GLN A 476 -7.18 4.72 19.23
CA GLN A 476 -6.71 3.49 19.86
C GLN A 476 -5.32 3.69 20.48
N ARG A 477 -4.46 4.48 19.83
CA ARG A 477 -3.17 4.89 20.39
C ARG A 477 -3.40 5.74 21.64
N GLN A 478 -4.25 6.76 21.58
CA GLN A 478 -4.56 7.60 22.73
C GLN A 478 -5.15 6.82 23.92
N ALA A 479 -5.94 5.78 23.66
CA ALA A 479 -6.45 4.92 24.73
C ALA A 479 -5.33 4.13 25.44
N GLU A 480 -4.35 3.61 24.71
CA GLU A 480 -3.20 2.89 25.31
C GLU A 480 -2.27 3.83 26.10
N ILE A 481 -2.11 5.06 25.63
CA ILE A 481 -1.42 6.15 26.36
C ILE A 481 -2.06 6.38 27.71
N ASP A 482 -3.36 6.68 27.70
CA ASP A 482 -4.07 7.14 28.88
C ASP A 482 -4.11 6.04 29.94
N VAL A 483 -4.14 4.77 29.52
CA VAL A 483 -4.03 3.60 30.42
C VAL A 483 -2.64 3.52 31.08
N THR A 484 -1.57 3.74 30.34
CA THR A 484 -0.19 3.63 30.87
C THR A 484 0.09 4.73 31.89
N VAL A 485 -0.42 5.94 31.62
CA VAL A 485 -0.26 7.12 32.48
C VAL A 485 -1.10 7.00 33.74
N ALA A 486 -2.31 6.48 33.63
CA ALA A 486 -3.17 6.24 34.78
C ALA A 486 -2.60 5.20 35.75
N LEU A 487 -1.79 4.25 35.25
CA LEU A 487 -1.11 3.24 36.08
C LEU A 487 0.16 3.76 36.76
N GLU A 488 0.76 4.84 36.25
CA GLU A 488 1.94 5.47 36.84
C GLU A 488 1.62 6.65 37.77
N ALA A 489 0.34 7.03 37.90
CA ALA A 489 -0.07 7.99 38.92
C ALA A 489 0.15 7.35 40.31
N PRO A 490 1.13 7.82 41.11
CA PRO A 490 1.32 7.29 42.45
C PRO A 490 0.01 7.49 43.23
N GLU A 491 -0.43 6.46 43.94
CA GLU A 491 -1.46 6.58 44.98
C GLU A 491 -0.98 7.63 45.98
N ALA A 492 -1.35 8.89 45.73
CA ALA A 492 -1.10 9.99 46.62
C ALA A 492 -2.08 9.84 47.78
N ASP A 493 -1.53 9.34 48.89
CA ASP A 493 -2.05 9.37 50.26
C ASP A 493 -3.42 8.71 50.51
N MET A 494 -3.34 7.45 50.96
CA MET A 494 -4.08 7.01 52.15
C MET A 494 -3.12 6.78 53.32
#